data_AF-C0EJA1-F1
#
_entry.id   AF-C0EJA1-F1
#
_cell.length_a   1.000
_cell.length_b   1.000
_cell.length_c   1.000
_cell.angle_alpha   90.00
_cell.angle_beta   90.00
_cell.angle_gamma   90.00
#
_symmetry.space_group_name_H-M   'P 1'
#
loop_
_entity.id
_entity.type
_entity.pdbx_description
1 polymer ?
#
loop_
_entity_poly.entity_id
_entity_poly.type
_entity_poly.pdbx_seq_one_letter_code
_entity_poly.pdbx_strand_id
1 'polypeptide(L)'
;NAIPMVQESFDAALAAAKEVADNPQASQEQINSAWITLMNEIHKLGFQKGDKSGLQAAYDEATALDQDEYEDGEAKDNFNLAIENAKAVLDDENAVQSEIDRAKGRAGTCPEPAGARRGGQDPAEKGHRPGRHLSGRGLPARGMAGIRGGAESGKRDV
;
A
#
# COMPACT_ATOMS: atom_id res chain seq x y z
N ASN A 1 -2.51 -22.95 8.07
CA ASN A 1 -3.82 -23.25 7.46
C ASN A 1 -4.16 -22.18 6.43
N ALA A 2 -4.83 -22.56 5.34
CA ALA A 2 -5.32 -21.59 4.35
C ALA A 2 -6.40 -20.69 4.98
N ILE A 3 -6.61 -19.53 4.37
CA ILE A 3 -7.61 -18.56 4.78
C ILE A 3 -9.02 -19.14 4.59
N PRO A 4 -9.95 -19.04 5.56
CA PRO A 4 -11.30 -19.63 5.45
C PRO A 4 -12.04 -19.22 4.17
N MET A 5 -12.04 -17.93 3.83
CA MET A 5 -12.67 -17.43 2.60
C MET A 5 -12.08 -18.06 1.33
N VAL A 6 -10.78 -18.36 1.31
CA VAL A 6 -10.11 -19.00 0.18
C VAL A 6 -10.47 -20.49 0.10
N GLN A 7 -10.66 -21.16 1.24
CA GLN A 7 -11.14 -22.54 1.28
C GLN A 7 -12.57 -22.63 0.73
N GLU A 8 -13.46 -21.73 1.16
CA GLU A 8 -14.84 -21.67 0.67
C GLU A 8 -14.91 -21.41 -0.84
N SER A 9 -14.13 -20.44 -1.35
CA SER A 9 -14.12 -20.13 -2.78
C SER A 9 -13.54 -21.26 -3.63
N PHE A 10 -12.51 -21.95 -3.11
CA PHE A 10 -11.95 -23.14 -3.75
C PHE A 10 -12.93 -24.31 -3.77
N ASP A 11 -13.62 -24.60 -2.67
CA ASP A 11 -14.60 -25.69 -2.59
C ASP A 11 -15.77 -25.45 -3.54
N ALA A 12 -16.24 -24.21 -3.65
CA ALA A 12 -17.26 -23.82 -4.61
C ALA A 12 -16.79 -23.98 -6.07
N ALA A 13 -15.57 -23.55 -6.40
CA ALA A 13 -14.99 -23.73 -7.73
C ALA A 13 -14.79 -25.21 -8.08
N LEU A 14 -14.38 -26.02 -7.10
CA LEU A 14 -14.23 -27.47 -7.27
C LEU A 14 -15.58 -28.16 -7.50
N ALA A 15 -16.64 -27.76 -6.78
CA ALA A 15 -17.98 -28.26 -6.99
C ALA A 15 -18.49 -27.94 -8.40
N ALA A 16 -18.38 -26.69 -8.84
CA ALA A 16 -18.76 -26.27 -10.19
C ALA A 16 -17.96 -27.02 -11.28
N ALA A 17 -16.67 -27.23 -11.07
CA ALA A 17 -15.84 -28.00 -12.00
C ALA A 17 -16.28 -29.47 -12.10
N LYS A 18 -16.71 -30.10 -10.99
CA LYS A 18 -17.27 -31.45 -10.99
C LYS A 18 -18.59 -31.52 -11.75
N GLU A 19 -19.49 -30.56 -11.54
CA GLU A 19 -20.76 -30.49 -12.28
C GLU A 19 -20.55 -30.39 -13.79
N VAL A 20 -19.57 -29.56 -14.22
CA VAL A 20 -19.21 -29.45 -15.64
C VAL A 20 -18.59 -30.73 -16.16
N ALA A 21 -17.74 -31.40 -15.38
CA ALA A 21 -17.12 -32.67 -15.76
C ALA A 21 -18.14 -33.82 -15.88
N ASP A 22 -19.16 -33.82 -15.03
CA ASP A 22 -20.23 -34.84 -15.03
C ASP A 22 -21.30 -34.57 -16.09
N ASN A 23 -21.33 -33.38 -16.70
CA ASN A 23 -22.28 -33.03 -17.76
C ASN A 23 -21.78 -33.50 -19.14
N PRO A 24 -22.41 -34.54 -19.75
CA PRO A 24 -22.00 -35.05 -21.06
C PRO A 24 -22.30 -34.09 -22.23
N GLN A 25 -23.04 -33.00 -21.98
CA GLN A 25 -23.33 -31.94 -22.95
C GLN A 25 -22.54 -30.66 -22.68
N ALA A 26 -21.56 -30.69 -21.77
CA ALA A 26 -20.74 -29.53 -21.48
C ALA A 26 -20.03 -29.03 -22.74
N SER A 27 -20.14 -27.73 -23.02
CA SER A 27 -19.39 -27.11 -24.11
C SER A 27 -17.92 -26.94 -23.73
N GLN A 28 -17.05 -26.82 -24.73
CA GLN A 28 -15.63 -26.56 -24.49
C GLN A 28 -15.43 -25.23 -23.73
N GLU A 29 -16.26 -24.23 -23.98
CA GLU A 29 -16.23 -22.96 -23.23
C GLU A 29 -16.56 -23.16 -21.75
N GLN A 30 -17.54 -24.00 -21.43
CA GLN A 30 -17.90 -24.31 -20.03
C GLN A 30 -16.75 -25.05 -19.33
N ILE A 31 -16.14 -26.02 -20.00
CA ILE A 31 -14.97 -26.76 -19.51
C ILE A 31 -13.79 -25.81 -19.27
N ASN A 32 -13.49 -24.93 -20.23
CA ASN A 32 -12.41 -23.96 -20.12
C ASN A 32 -12.66 -22.96 -18.99
N SER A 33 -13.89 -22.46 -18.85
CA SER A 33 -14.27 -21.53 -17.79
C SER A 33 -14.13 -22.15 -16.41
N ALA A 34 -14.61 -23.39 -16.22
CA ALA A 34 -14.45 -24.12 -14.98
C ALA A 34 -12.97 -24.37 -14.64
N TRP A 35 -12.15 -24.74 -15.64
CA TRP A 35 -10.72 -24.94 -15.46
C TRP A 35 -9.97 -23.66 -15.06
N ILE A 36 -10.23 -22.53 -15.74
CA ILE A 36 -9.63 -21.22 -15.41
C ILE A 36 -10.02 -20.82 -13.99
N THR A 37 -11.29 -20.97 -13.63
CA THR A 37 -11.81 -20.62 -12.31
C THR A 37 -11.11 -21.44 -11.22
N LEU A 38 -11.05 -22.77 -11.40
CA LEU A 38 -10.38 -23.65 -10.45
C LEU A 38 -8.89 -23.31 -10.31
N MET A 39 -8.18 -23.04 -11.40
CA MET A 39 -6.76 -22.69 -11.36
C MET A 39 -6.51 -21.36 -10.61
N ASN A 40 -7.39 -20.38 -10.79
CA ASN A 40 -7.33 -19.12 -10.06
C ASN A 40 -7.50 -19.32 -8.55
N GLU A 41 -8.44 -20.16 -8.12
CA GLU A 41 -8.62 -20.47 -6.70
C GLU A 41 -7.44 -21.28 -6.14
N ILE A 42 -6.86 -22.21 -6.93
CA ILE A 42 -5.64 -22.93 -6.53
C ILE A 42 -4.48 -21.97 -6.26
N HIS A 43 -4.31 -20.94 -7.09
CA HIS A 43 -3.28 -19.91 -6.84
C HIS A 43 -3.53 -19.15 -5.53
N LYS A 44 -4.80 -18.95 -5.14
CA LYS A 44 -5.13 -18.30 -3.87
C LYS A 44 -4.86 -19.18 -2.65
N LEU A 45 -4.89 -20.52 -2.78
CA LEU A 45 -4.55 -21.42 -1.66
C LEU A 45 -3.12 -21.23 -1.14
N GLY A 46 -2.24 -20.57 -1.91
CA GLY A 46 -0.92 -20.14 -1.44
C GLY A 46 -0.96 -19.06 -0.36
N PHE A 47 -2.08 -18.35 -0.17
CA PHE A 47 -2.26 -17.39 0.91
C PHE A 47 -2.55 -18.12 2.22
N GLN A 48 -1.62 -18.01 3.15
CA GLN A 48 -1.73 -18.59 4.49
C GLN A 48 -2.26 -17.56 5.47
N LYS A 49 -3.09 -18.04 6.40
CA LYS A 49 -3.49 -17.25 7.57
C LYS A 49 -2.24 -16.81 8.33
N GLY A 50 -2.16 -15.53 8.67
CA GLY A 50 -1.03 -15.00 9.44
C GLY A 50 -1.07 -15.46 10.90
N ASP A 51 0.09 -15.46 11.56
CA ASP A 51 0.18 -15.76 12.98
C ASP A 51 -0.12 -14.51 13.83
N LYS A 52 -1.23 -14.59 14.57
CA LYS A 52 -1.74 -13.52 15.42
C LYS A 52 -1.16 -13.53 16.83
N SER A 53 -0.42 -14.57 17.23
CA SER A 53 0.07 -14.76 18.60
C SER A 53 0.77 -13.51 19.16
N GLY A 54 1.73 -12.96 18.41
CA GLY A 54 2.45 -11.76 18.83
C GLY A 54 1.63 -10.46 18.79
N LEU A 55 0.58 -10.38 17.96
CA LEU A 55 -0.33 -9.23 17.96
C LEU A 55 -1.30 -9.31 19.14
N GLN A 56 -1.76 -10.52 19.47
CA GLN A 56 -2.61 -10.78 20.63
C GLN A 56 -1.89 -10.45 21.93
N ALA A 57 -0.64 -10.90 22.09
CA ALA A 57 0.17 -10.56 23.26
C ALA A 57 0.31 -9.03 23.44
N ALA A 58 0.61 -8.30 22.34
CA ALA A 58 0.72 -6.85 22.38
C ALA A 58 -0.62 -6.16 22.71
N TYR A 59 -1.74 -6.70 22.22
CA TYR A 59 -3.08 -6.20 22.54
C TYR A 59 -3.43 -6.43 24.02
N ASP A 60 -3.14 -7.61 24.54
CA ASP A 60 -3.41 -7.96 25.94
C ASP A 60 -2.55 -7.11 26.89
N GLU A 61 -1.28 -6.89 26.55
CA GLU A 61 -0.40 -5.96 27.28
C GLU A 61 -0.95 -4.53 27.23
N ALA A 62 -1.33 -4.04 26.04
CA ALA A 62 -1.83 -2.68 25.87
C ALA A 62 -3.16 -2.41 26.59
N THR A 63 -4.05 -3.41 26.66
CA THR A 63 -5.35 -3.30 27.35
C THR A 63 -5.26 -3.53 28.86
N ALA A 64 -4.17 -4.12 29.35
CA ALA A 64 -3.88 -4.23 30.78
C ALA A 64 -3.32 -2.93 31.38
N LEU A 65 -2.89 -1.98 30.54
CA LEU A 65 -2.41 -0.68 31.00
C LEU A 65 -3.59 0.18 31.47
N ASP A 66 -3.44 0.78 32.64
CA ASP A 66 -4.43 1.72 33.16
C ASP A 66 -4.33 3.04 32.41
N GLN A 67 -5.27 3.28 31.50
CA GLN A 67 -5.27 4.45 30.63
C GLN A 67 -5.55 5.75 31.39
N ASP A 68 -6.07 5.68 32.61
CA ASP A 68 -6.35 6.86 33.45
C ASP A 68 -5.05 7.46 34.02
N GLU A 69 -3.96 6.68 34.05
CA GLU A 69 -2.61 7.15 34.42
C GLU A 69 -1.89 7.89 33.27
N TYR A 70 -2.48 7.93 32.07
CA TYR A 70 -1.91 8.59 30.90
C TYR A 70 -2.48 9.99 30.72
N GLU A 71 -1.59 10.95 30.42
CA GLU A 71 -1.96 12.32 30.10
C GLU A 71 -2.88 12.35 28.87
N ASP A 72 -3.98 13.11 28.99
CA ASP A 72 -4.89 13.33 27.87
C ASP A 72 -4.18 14.13 26.76
N GLY A 73 -4.37 13.69 25.53
CA GLY A 73 -3.77 14.31 24.36
C GLY A 73 -3.59 13.34 23.21
N GLU A 74 -2.96 13.84 22.15
CA GLU A 74 -2.78 13.11 20.89
C GLU A 74 -2.10 11.74 21.07
N ALA A 75 -1.20 11.61 22.04
CA ALA A 75 -0.54 10.34 22.34
C ALA A 75 -1.51 9.26 22.85
N LYS A 76 -2.45 9.62 23.74
CA LYS A 76 -3.47 8.72 24.31
C LYS A 76 -4.51 8.36 23.24
N ASP A 77 -4.95 9.33 22.44
CA ASP A 77 -5.85 9.09 21.32
C ASP A 77 -5.24 8.13 20.28
N ASN A 78 -3.97 8.33 19.95
CA ASN A 78 -3.23 7.47 19.03
C ASN A 78 -3.03 6.06 19.59
N PHE A 79 -2.81 5.92 20.90
CA PHE A 79 -2.72 4.63 21.57
C PHE A 79 -4.06 3.86 21.52
N ASN A 80 -5.17 4.54 21.79
CA ASN A 80 -6.51 3.96 21.68
C ASN A 80 -6.82 3.52 20.25
N LEU A 81 -6.49 4.36 19.28
CA LEU A 81 -6.63 4.02 17.87
C LEU A 81 -5.78 2.79 17.48
N ALA A 82 -4.58 2.65 18.02
CA ALA A 82 -3.75 1.47 17.79
C ALA A 82 -4.36 0.19 18.37
N ILE A 83 -4.94 0.24 19.57
CA ILE A 83 -5.67 -0.88 20.21
C ILE A 83 -6.88 -1.29 19.35
N GLU A 84 -7.67 -0.33 18.87
CA GLU A 84 -8.83 -0.60 18.01
C GLU A 84 -8.43 -1.27 16.70
N ASN A 85 -7.38 -0.76 16.04
CA ASN A 85 -6.86 -1.36 14.80
C ASN A 85 -6.30 -2.76 15.03
N ALA A 86 -5.59 -2.98 16.14
CA ALA A 86 -5.08 -4.30 16.51
C ALA A 86 -6.25 -5.28 16.71
N LYS A 87 -7.30 -4.86 17.42
CA LYS A 87 -8.53 -5.66 17.61
C LYS A 87 -9.19 -6.02 16.27
N ALA A 88 -9.35 -5.06 15.37
CA ALA A 88 -9.95 -5.31 14.06
C ALA A 88 -9.20 -6.40 13.26
N VAL A 89 -7.86 -6.39 13.31
CA VAL A 89 -7.04 -7.43 12.66
C VAL A 89 -7.06 -8.75 13.42
N LEU A 90 -7.16 -8.73 14.76
CA LEU A 90 -7.33 -9.93 15.57
C LEU A 90 -8.68 -10.63 15.32
N ASP A 91 -9.73 -9.87 15.07
CA ASP A 91 -11.06 -10.38 14.75
C ASP A 91 -11.19 -10.85 13.29
N ASP A 92 -10.35 -10.38 12.36
CA ASP A 92 -10.39 -10.79 10.95
C ASP A 92 -9.80 -12.20 10.74
N GLU A 93 -10.67 -13.21 10.62
CA GLU A 93 -10.25 -14.60 10.42
C GLU A 93 -9.42 -14.84 9.15
N ASN A 94 -9.46 -13.91 8.20
CA ASN A 94 -8.75 -13.96 6.92
C ASN A 94 -7.43 -13.18 6.92
N ALA A 95 -7.07 -12.53 8.03
CA ALA A 95 -5.88 -11.69 8.12
C ALA A 95 -4.61 -12.45 7.70
N VAL A 96 -3.88 -11.85 6.76
CA VAL A 96 -2.57 -12.36 6.32
C VAL A 96 -1.44 -11.77 7.14
N GLN A 97 -0.26 -12.40 7.09
CA GLN A 97 0.90 -11.96 7.87
C GLN A 97 1.26 -10.49 7.64
N SER A 98 1.15 -9.99 6.41
CA SER A 98 1.44 -8.58 6.09
C SER A 98 0.48 -7.59 6.75
N GLU A 99 -0.78 -7.98 6.97
CA GLU A 99 -1.77 -7.14 7.67
C GLU A 99 -1.52 -7.13 9.18
N ILE A 100 -1.13 -8.27 9.73
CA ILE A 100 -0.71 -8.42 11.14
C ILE A 100 0.55 -7.59 11.40
N ASP A 101 1.55 -7.69 10.53
CA ASP A 101 2.80 -6.94 10.66
C ASP A 101 2.55 -5.43 10.53
N ARG A 102 1.64 -5.02 9.64
CA ARG A 102 1.22 -3.62 9.52
C ARG A 102 0.52 -3.11 10.79
N ALA A 103 -0.34 -3.93 11.42
CA ALA A 103 -0.99 -3.58 12.68
C ALA A 103 0.03 -3.40 13.81
N LYS A 104 1.00 -4.32 13.93
CA LYS A 104 2.12 -4.21 14.88
C LYS A 104 2.97 -2.96 14.62
N GLY A 105 3.29 -2.68 13.36
CA GLY A 105 4.06 -1.50 12.97
C GLY A 105 3.36 -0.19 13.32
N ARG A 106 2.04 -0.10 13.10
CA ARG A 106 1.23 1.07 13.50
C ARG A 106 1.10 1.26 15.01
N ALA A 107 1.20 0.18 15.80
CA ALA A 107 1.29 0.30 17.26
C ALA A 107 2.67 0.85 17.70
N GLY A 108 3.75 0.58 16.94
CA GLY A 108 5.10 1.06 17.24
C GLY A 108 5.45 2.44 16.66
N THR A 109 4.80 2.86 15.58
CA THR A 109 4.94 4.20 15.01
C THR A 109 3.64 4.97 15.19
N CYS A 110 3.68 6.00 16.04
CA CYS A 110 2.61 6.97 16.24
C CYS A 110 1.82 7.22 14.93
N PRO A 111 0.54 6.80 14.84
CA PRO A 111 -0.20 6.83 13.59
C PRO A 111 -0.43 8.27 13.11
N GLU A 112 0.03 8.58 11.90
CA GLU A 112 -0.54 9.70 11.14
C GLU A 112 -2.01 9.33 10.82
N PRO A 113 -3.00 10.21 11.06
CA PRO A 113 -4.41 9.89 10.91
C PRO A 113 -4.72 9.37 9.52
N ALA A 114 -5.46 8.25 9.47
CA ALA A 114 -5.89 7.58 8.25
C ALA A 114 -6.89 8.45 7.47
N GLY A 115 -6.39 9.47 6.79
CA GLY A 115 -7.17 10.45 6.04
C GLY A 115 -6.37 11.46 5.22
N ALA A 116 -5.07 11.64 5.50
CA ALA A 116 -4.23 12.54 4.70
C ALA A 116 -3.71 11.84 3.43
N ARG A 117 -4.57 11.71 2.40
CA ARG A 117 -4.03 11.64 1.03
C ARG A 117 -3.41 12.99 0.72
N ARG A 118 -2.10 13.14 0.99
CA ARG A 118 -1.31 14.25 0.47
C ARG A 118 -1.14 14.02 -1.04
N GLY A 119 -2.15 14.41 -1.80
CA GLY A 119 -2.02 14.61 -3.23
C GLY A 119 -1.08 15.79 -3.48
N GLY A 120 -0.16 15.63 -4.43
CA GLY A 120 0.59 16.75 -5.01
C GLY A 120 2.09 16.73 -4.73
N GLN A 121 2.84 16.13 -5.66
CA GLN A 121 4.09 16.63 -6.24
C GLN A 121 5.00 17.49 -5.35
N ASP A 122 6.10 16.90 -4.89
CA ASP A 122 7.36 17.64 -4.83
C ASP A 122 7.87 17.81 -6.27
N PRO A 123 8.20 19.06 -6.68
CA PRO A 123 9.62 19.31 -6.82
C PRO A 123 10.07 20.69 -6.33
N ALA A 124 11.29 20.68 -5.80
CA ALA A 124 12.28 21.75 -5.87
C ALA A 124 12.03 23.05 -5.07
N GLU A 125 12.85 23.16 -4.03
CA GLU A 125 13.82 24.26 -3.90
C GLU A 125 13.28 25.63 -3.50
N LYS A 126 13.55 26.02 -2.24
CA LYS A 126 14.06 27.35 -1.92
C LYS A 126 14.83 27.33 -0.61
N GLY A 127 16.13 27.58 -0.74
CA GLY A 127 17.10 27.53 0.33
C GLY A 127 16.93 28.62 1.38
N HIS A 128 17.27 28.26 2.61
CA HIS A 128 17.69 29.20 3.64
C HIS A 128 18.98 28.67 4.27
N ARG A 129 20.12 29.23 3.86
CA ARG A 129 21.32 29.23 4.70
C ARG A 129 21.79 30.68 4.83
N PRO A 130 22.07 31.16 6.05
CA PRO A 130 22.47 32.52 6.27
C PRO A 130 23.98 32.70 6.01
N GLY A 131 24.33 33.91 5.56
CA GLY A 131 25.65 34.50 5.78
C GLY A 131 26.71 34.26 4.70
N ARG A 132 26.89 35.26 3.82
CA ARG A 132 28.18 35.96 3.69
C ARG A 132 28.03 37.24 2.86
N HIS A 133 28.61 38.30 3.39
CA HIS A 133 28.92 39.56 2.71
C HIS A 133 29.60 39.30 1.36
N LEU A 134 29.37 40.18 0.38
CA LEU A 134 30.42 41.06 -0.18
C LEU A 134 29.84 41.96 -1.29
N SER A 135 30.33 43.19 -1.26
CA SER A 135 29.91 44.38 -1.98
C SER A 135 30.07 44.33 -3.51
N GLY A 136 29.11 44.93 -4.22
CA GLY A 136 29.40 45.99 -5.18
C GLY A 136 29.46 45.66 -6.68
N ARG A 137 28.86 46.60 -7.44
CA ARG A 137 29.00 46.89 -8.89
C ARG A 137 28.28 45.90 -9.81
N GLY A 138 27.47 46.27 -10.79
CA GLY A 138 27.07 47.55 -11.36
C GLY A 138 26.39 47.23 -12.70
N LEU A 139 25.16 47.68 -12.88
CA LEU A 139 24.49 47.76 -14.20
C LEU A 139 25.18 48.86 -15.03
N PRO A 140 25.11 48.89 -16.39
CA PRO A 140 23.85 48.72 -17.12
C PRO A 140 23.91 48.11 -18.55
N ALA A 141 22.70 48.03 -19.09
CA ALA A 141 22.19 47.51 -20.36
C ALA A 141 22.68 48.18 -21.66
N ARG A 142 22.11 47.68 -22.78
CA ARG A 142 22.13 48.12 -24.21
C ARG A 142 23.11 47.30 -25.05
N GLY A 143 22.75 46.78 -26.22
CA GLY A 143 21.55 46.88 -27.03
C GLY A 143 21.78 46.13 -28.35
N MET A 144 20.66 45.90 -29.04
CA MET A 144 20.42 45.50 -30.43
C MET A 144 21.60 45.23 -31.41
N ALA A 145 21.30 44.27 -32.29
CA ALA A 145 21.63 44.19 -33.73
C ALA A 145 22.70 43.17 -34.14
N GLY A 146 22.35 42.36 -35.16
CA GLY A 146 23.33 41.65 -35.97
C GLY A 146 22.83 40.35 -36.61
N ILE A 147 22.08 40.47 -37.71
CA ILE A 147 21.88 39.40 -38.69
C ILE A 147 23.21 39.13 -39.42
N ARG A 148 23.60 37.85 -39.52
CA ARG A 148 24.45 37.17 -40.53
C ARG A 148 24.45 35.70 -40.11
N GLY A 149 24.13 34.69 -40.91
CA GLY A 149 24.25 34.51 -42.34
C GLY A 149 25.21 33.32 -42.58
N GLY A 150 24.68 32.20 -43.07
CA GLY A 150 25.45 31.20 -43.84
C GLY A 150 25.82 29.87 -43.15
N ALA A 151 25.48 28.79 -43.88
CA ALA A 151 25.96 27.39 -43.76
C ALA A 151 25.49 26.62 -42.50
N GLU A 152 25.15 25.33 -42.54
CA GLU A 152 25.70 24.27 -43.36
C GLU A 152 24.76 23.06 -43.45
N SER A 153 24.92 22.34 -44.54
CA SER A 153 24.30 21.09 -44.97
C SER A 153 24.39 19.96 -43.92
N GLY A 154 23.33 19.15 -43.80
CA GLY A 154 23.36 17.90 -43.02
C GLY A 154 22.16 17.02 -43.34
N LYS A 155 22.39 16.02 -44.19
CA LYS A 155 21.44 15.05 -44.75
C LYS A 155 20.56 14.37 -43.69
N ARG A 156 19.29 14.20 -44.02
CA ARG A 156 18.44 13.14 -43.48
C ARG A 156 18.60 11.95 -44.40
N ASP A 157 19.36 10.96 -43.96
CA ASP A 157 19.42 9.67 -44.62
C ASP A 157 18.19 8.84 -44.22
N VAL A 158 17.50 8.41 -45.28
CA VAL A 158 16.68 7.20 -45.51
C VAL A 158 15.92 6.58 -44.34
#